data_AF-A0A952E349-F1
#
_entry.id   AF-A0A952E349-F1
#
_cell.length_a   1.000
_cell.length_b   1.000
_cell.length_c   1.000
_cell.angle_alpha   90.00
_cell.angle_beta   90.00
_cell.angle_gamma   90.00
#
_symmetry.space_group_name_H-M   'P 1'
#
loop_
_entity.id
_entity.type
_entity.pdbx_description
1 polymer ?
#
loop_
_entity_poly.entity_id
_entity_poly.type
_entity_poly.pdbx_seq_one_letter_code
_entity_poly.pdbx_strand_id
1 'polypeptide(L)'
;MLAALLVLVPITGAAAPLNLANSPLFLATSVEPNITFVNDDSGSMDWGIMVVQGGEGTMVLDGRQFSGDRRQRYVHVFCMSDNNDCTLDGDKWDNSSEWDRHEIVPSVAALVAHAKHKADVYGVWRARFSGFNAMYYNPEVTYTPWAGVNEVGAPYGNVDPTEAPLDPYLDEDNDDYREADLENDFEWISDDVPRPFESGSDDILVQNYYPARYYLWTDTNTNGLVDATDAHTLVEIRSSNEPYVHTSGDRADCGNALACTYEEEMQNFANWFSYYHRREHAAKNAIGKFSAAANGVRLAYGTLHDNNNNIIDIASMNPDPASGNKRALLDGLYRTQSTGGTPLRRTLAEAGDYYECSVGSSLWSGCPILPAASGGACQQNFAVLMTDGFWNGSNPGVSNTDIDGAGSFDGPPYEDSVSNTLADVAMHYYERDLDTV
;
A
#
# COMPACT_ATOMS: atom_id res chain seq x y z
N MET A 1 59.66 -70.28 -7.90
CA MET A 1 58.99 -69.20 -7.14
C MET A 1 58.18 -68.38 -8.12
N LEU A 2 56.91 -68.15 -7.80
CA LEU A 2 55.84 -67.61 -8.65
C LEU A 2 56.19 -66.27 -9.33
N ALA A 3 55.87 -66.17 -10.62
CA ALA A 3 55.67 -64.90 -11.30
C ALA A 3 54.20 -64.47 -11.11
N ALA A 4 53.98 -63.35 -10.41
CA ALA A 4 52.65 -62.77 -10.21
C ALA A 4 52.28 -61.90 -11.42
N LEU A 5 51.23 -62.30 -12.14
CA LEU A 5 50.64 -61.55 -13.23
C LEU A 5 49.64 -60.53 -12.64
N LEU A 6 49.95 -59.24 -12.72
CA LEU A 6 49.06 -58.16 -12.30
C LEU A 6 48.04 -57.90 -13.42
N VAL A 7 46.78 -58.29 -13.20
CA VAL A 7 45.67 -58.02 -14.13
C VAL A 7 45.02 -56.69 -13.74
N LEU A 8 45.17 -55.66 -14.59
CA LEU A 8 44.35 -54.45 -14.50
C LEU A 8 42.94 -54.76 -14.99
N VAL A 9 41.95 -54.60 -14.11
CA VAL A 9 40.52 -54.64 -14.47
C VAL A 9 40.07 -53.20 -14.75
N PRO A 10 39.47 -52.91 -15.91
CA PRO A 10 38.91 -51.59 -16.17
C PRO A 10 37.64 -51.41 -15.33
N ILE A 11 37.60 -50.36 -14.51
CA ILE A 11 36.39 -49.93 -13.81
C ILE A 11 35.53 -49.20 -14.85
N THR A 12 34.49 -49.87 -15.35
CA THR A 12 33.43 -49.20 -16.10
C THR A 12 32.61 -48.37 -15.12
N GLY A 13 32.82 -47.06 -15.10
CA GLY A 13 31.90 -46.13 -14.43
C GLY A 13 30.54 -46.21 -15.10
N ALA A 14 29.53 -46.69 -14.40
CA ALA A 14 28.15 -46.56 -14.84
C ALA A 14 27.75 -45.09 -14.63
N ALA A 15 27.67 -44.34 -15.73
CA ALA A 15 26.92 -43.09 -15.72
C ALA A 15 25.46 -43.43 -15.42
N ALA A 16 24.85 -42.73 -14.45
CA ALA A 16 23.41 -42.85 -14.24
C ALA A 16 22.69 -42.50 -15.54
N PRO A 17 21.65 -43.26 -15.94
CA PRO A 17 20.93 -42.96 -17.17
C PRO A 17 20.34 -41.55 -17.09
N LEU A 18 20.76 -40.68 -18.01
CA LEU A 18 20.13 -39.39 -18.25
C LEU A 18 18.73 -39.68 -18.83
N ASN A 19 17.71 -39.65 -17.97
CA ASN A 19 16.33 -39.72 -18.41
C ASN A 19 15.96 -38.38 -19.06
N LEU A 20 16.20 -38.27 -20.36
CA LEU A 20 15.67 -37.17 -21.17
C LEU A 20 14.13 -37.27 -21.15
N ALA A 21 13.47 -36.15 -20.89
CA ALA A 21 12.00 -36.10 -20.83
C ALA A 21 11.39 -36.56 -22.17
N ASN A 22 10.58 -37.62 -22.13
CA ASN A 22 9.91 -38.19 -23.31
C ASN A 22 8.61 -37.47 -23.69
N SER A 23 8.28 -36.39 -22.99
CA SER A 23 7.14 -35.52 -23.27
C SER A 23 7.65 -34.12 -23.62
N PRO A 24 7.11 -33.45 -24.64
CA PRO A 24 7.45 -32.07 -24.92
C PRO A 24 7.23 -31.21 -23.67
N LEU A 25 8.12 -30.26 -23.40
CA LEU A 25 8.09 -29.45 -22.17
C LEU A 25 6.76 -28.70 -21.96
N PHE A 26 6.09 -28.32 -23.05
CA PHE A 26 4.76 -27.69 -23.01
C PHE A 26 3.59 -28.65 -22.68
N LEU A 27 3.85 -29.97 -22.64
CA LEU A 27 2.91 -31.02 -22.27
C LEU A 27 3.21 -31.61 -20.88
N ALA A 28 4.30 -31.21 -20.21
CA ALA A 28 4.69 -31.69 -18.90
C ALA A 28 4.12 -30.76 -17.82
N THR A 29 3.16 -31.27 -17.04
CA THR A 29 2.71 -30.75 -15.73
C THR A 29 2.79 -29.23 -15.55
N SER A 30 1.64 -28.54 -15.66
CA SER A 30 1.51 -27.15 -15.21
C SER A 30 1.86 -27.07 -13.73
N VAL A 31 3.10 -26.71 -13.42
CA VAL A 31 3.55 -26.42 -12.06
C VAL A 31 2.98 -25.05 -11.67
N GLU A 32 2.41 -24.93 -10.48
CA GLU A 32 1.87 -23.66 -10.02
C GLU A 32 3.01 -22.65 -9.86
N PRO A 33 2.91 -21.42 -10.39
CA PRO A 33 3.90 -20.39 -10.18
C PRO A 33 3.88 -19.94 -8.71
N ASN A 34 5.03 -19.48 -8.23
CA ASN A 34 5.19 -18.86 -6.93
C ASN A 34 5.07 -17.34 -7.07
N ILE A 35 4.30 -16.70 -6.19
CA ILE A 35 4.19 -15.24 -6.12
C ILE A 35 4.39 -14.83 -4.66
N THR A 36 5.38 -13.98 -4.40
CA THR A 36 5.61 -13.41 -3.07
C THR A 36 5.18 -11.95 -3.09
N PHE A 37 4.18 -11.61 -2.27
CA PHE A 37 3.84 -10.23 -1.99
C PHE A 37 4.73 -9.70 -0.87
N VAL A 38 5.39 -8.58 -1.14
CA VAL A 38 6.11 -7.80 -0.14
C VAL A 38 5.35 -6.49 0.01
N ASN A 39 4.68 -6.32 1.14
CA ASN A 39 3.88 -5.14 1.40
C ASN A 39 4.61 -4.17 2.33
N ASP A 40 4.63 -2.91 1.94
CA ASP A 40 5.13 -1.83 2.77
C ASP A 40 4.22 -1.64 3.98
N ASP A 41 4.81 -1.77 5.16
CA ASP A 41 4.22 -1.50 6.46
C ASP A 41 4.96 -0.36 7.15
N SER A 42 5.55 0.58 6.41
CA SER A 42 6.13 1.81 6.98
C SER A 42 5.05 2.79 7.44
N GLY A 43 5.39 3.70 8.37
CA GLY A 43 4.42 4.63 8.94
C GLY A 43 3.69 5.51 7.91
N SER A 44 4.28 5.75 6.74
CA SER A 44 3.66 6.54 5.68
C SER A 44 2.53 5.83 4.94
N MET A 45 2.41 4.51 5.10
CA MET A 45 1.30 3.73 4.56
C MET A 45 -0.02 3.97 5.32
N ASP A 46 0.01 4.52 6.54
CA ASP A 46 -1.19 4.96 7.28
C ASP A 46 -1.76 6.29 6.76
N TRP A 47 -1.03 7.02 5.90
CA TRP A 47 -1.43 8.36 5.48
C TRP A 47 -2.70 8.36 4.61
N GLY A 48 -3.53 9.40 4.80
CA GLY A 48 -4.76 9.64 4.02
C GLY A 48 -4.57 10.60 2.83
N ILE A 49 -3.32 10.94 2.53
CA ILE A 49 -2.96 11.89 1.48
C ILE A 49 -1.96 11.24 0.53
N MET A 50 -2.21 11.35 -0.77
CA MET A 50 -1.27 11.07 -1.84
C MET A 50 -1.48 12.12 -2.94
N VAL A 51 -0.79 13.26 -2.81
CA VAL A 51 -0.94 14.34 -3.78
C VAL A 51 -0.18 14.05 -5.07
N VAL A 52 -0.80 14.38 -6.21
CA VAL A 52 -0.15 14.27 -7.53
C VAL A 52 0.88 15.39 -7.79
N GLN A 53 0.85 16.45 -6.97
CA GLN A 53 1.73 17.61 -7.09
C GLN A 53 2.29 17.98 -5.70
N GLY A 54 3.56 17.65 -5.46
CA GLY A 54 4.24 17.86 -4.18
C GLY A 54 5.25 16.74 -3.93
N GLY A 55 6.45 17.07 -3.43
CA GLY A 55 7.43 16.04 -3.07
C GLY A 55 6.85 15.14 -1.97
N GLU A 56 6.99 13.82 -2.12
CA GLU A 56 6.64 12.81 -1.10
C GLU A 56 5.14 12.54 -0.92
N GLY A 57 4.28 13.00 -1.84
CA GLY A 57 2.85 12.68 -1.79
C GLY A 57 2.11 13.30 -0.60
N THR A 58 2.65 14.36 -0.01
CA THR A 58 2.08 15.10 1.12
C THR A 58 1.50 16.44 0.70
N MET A 59 0.54 16.99 1.45
CA MET A 59 0.11 18.37 1.24
C MET A 59 1.04 19.32 1.97
N VAL A 60 1.70 20.21 1.23
CA VAL A 60 2.59 21.22 1.81
C VAL A 60 1.88 22.57 1.89
N LEU A 61 1.86 23.18 3.08
CA LEU A 61 1.45 24.56 3.28
C LEU A 61 2.70 25.43 3.47
N ASP A 62 2.83 26.48 2.66
CA ASP A 62 3.95 27.41 2.69
C ASP A 62 3.56 28.71 3.41
N GLY A 63 4.27 29.04 4.49
CA GLY A 63 4.16 30.33 5.18
C GLY A 63 5.41 31.20 5.01
N ARG A 64 5.24 32.52 5.12
CA ARG A 64 6.36 33.47 5.00
C ARG A 64 7.06 33.67 6.34
N GLN A 65 8.28 33.17 6.51
CA GLN A 65 9.14 33.55 7.64
C GLN A 65 9.99 34.78 7.26
N PHE A 66 10.28 35.67 8.22
CA PHE A 66 11.24 36.76 8.01
C PHE A 66 12.71 36.27 7.84
N SER A 67 12.94 34.95 7.89
CA SER A 67 14.25 34.29 7.78
C SER A 67 14.29 33.05 6.85
N GLY A 68 13.22 32.77 6.08
CA GLY A 68 13.09 31.56 5.23
C GLY A 68 11.61 31.26 4.90
N ASP A 69 11.31 30.27 4.06
CA ASP A 69 9.92 29.78 3.93
C ASP A 69 9.68 28.72 5.01
N ARG A 70 8.63 28.85 5.82
CA ARG A 70 8.23 27.76 6.74
C ARG A 70 7.30 26.85 5.94
N ARG A 71 7.84 25.69 5.54
CA ARG A 71 7.09 24.62 4.89
C ARG A 71 6.61 23.65 5.94
N GLN A 72 5.34 23.29 5.85
CA GLN A 72 4.72 22.37 6.79
C GLN A 72 3.96 21.29 6.03
N ARG A 73 4.21 20.02 6.36
CA ARG A 73 3.67 18.85 5.65
C ARG A 73 2.48 18.29 6.40
N TYR A 74 1.41 18.02 5.66
CA TYR A 74 0.19 17.41 6.17
C TYR A 74 -0.06 16.09 5.46
N VAL A 75 -0.45 15.08 6.22
CA VAL A 75 -0.55 13.68 5.75
C VAL A 75 -1.92 13.04 6.02
N HIS A 76 -2.76 13.67 6.84
CA HIS A 76 -4.13 13.24 7.11
C HIS A 76 -5.17 14.31 6.76
N VAL A 77 -6.38 13.87 6.42
CA VAL A 77 -7.56 14.73 6.20
C VAL A 77 -8.61 14.61 7.32
N PHE A 78 -8.48 13.58 8.17
CA PHE A 78 -9.30 13.28 9.35
C PHE A 78 -8.43 12.97 10.57
N CYS A 79 -9.05 13.06 11.74
CA CYS A 79 -8.44 12.77 13.04
C CYS A 79 -8.64 11.30 13.45
N MET A 80 -8.49 10.37 12.51
CA MET A 80 -8.86 8.96 12.69
C MET A 80 -7.95 8.09 11.83
N SER A 81 -6.86 7.58 12.40
CA SER A 81 -6.00 6.58 11.80
C SER A 81 -5.30 5.74 12.88
N ASP A 82 -4.65 4.64 12.51
CA ASP A 82 -4.09 3.68 13.48
C ASP A 82 -2.88 4.29 14.22
N ASN A 83 -2.17 5.22 13.56
CA ASN A 83 -1.02 5.92 14.14
C ASN A 83 -1.34 7.34 14.59
N ASN A 84 -2.59 7.80 14.46
CA ASN A 84 -2.97 9.14 14.84
C ASN A 84 -4.01 9.10 15.96
N ASP A 85 -3.51 9.07 17.20
CA ASP A 85 -4.33 9.30 18.38
C ASP A 85 -4.60 10.80 18.52
N CYS A 86 -5.67 11.22 17.86
CA CYS A 86 -6.23 12.53 18.08
C CYS A 86 -6.94 12.63 19.42
N THR A 87 -6.18 12.71 20.50
CA THR A 87 -6.77 13.23 21.73
C THR A 87 -7.01 14.73 21.55
N LEU A 88 -8.23 15.20 21.85
CA LEU A 88 -8.53 16.63 21.99
C LEU A 88 -7.64 17.33 23.04
N ASP A 89 -6.88 16.56 23.82
CA ASP A 89 -5.97 17.00 24.87
C ASP A 89 -4.55 17.36 24.39
N GLY A 90 -4.24 17.25 23.10
CA GLY A 90 -2.96 17.75 22.57
C GLY A 90 -1.73 17.08 23.19
N ASP A 91 -1.90 15.88 23.76
CA ASP A 91 -0.78 15.05 24.18
C ASP A 91 -0.12 14.52 22.92
N LYS A 92 0.89 15.28 22.50
CA LYS A 92 1.84 14.94 21.47
C LYS A 92 2.29 13.49 21.70
N TRP A 93 2.00 12.59 20.76
CA TRP A 93 2.92 11.49 20.59
C TRP A 93 4.30 12.13 20.38
N ASP A 94 5.24 11.83 21.27
CA ASP A 94 6.58 12.43 21.33
C ASP A 94 7.26 12.32 19.97
N ASN A 95 7.09 13.35 19.17
CA ASN A 95 7.67 13.39 17.86
C ASN A 95 8.89 14.29 17.86
N SER A 96 10.01 13.66 18.21
CA SER A 96 11.33 14.28 18.13
C SER A 96 11.84 14.45 16.69
N SER A 97 11.10 14.01 15.67
CA SER A 97 11.50 14.05 14.26
C SER A 97 10.49 14.81 13.37
N GLU A 98 10.99 15.59 12.41
CA GLU A 98 10.09 16.30 11.48
C GLU A 98 9.21 15.36 10.63
N TRP A 99 9.59 14.07 10.56
CA TRP A 99 9.01 13.05 9.69
C TRP A 99 7.84 12.29 10.29
N ASP A 100 7.72 12.22 11.62
CA ASP A 100 6.61 11.50 12.27
C ASP A 100 5.44 12.44 12.64
N ARG A 101 5.37 13.64 12.01
CA ARG A 101 4.36 14.66 12.34
C ARG A 101 3.08 14.32 11.59
N HIS A 102 2.15 13.69 12.30
CA HIS A 102 0.82 13.29 11.82
C HIS A 102 -0.14 14.48 11.70
N GLU A 103 0.25 15.49 10.93
CA GLU A 103 -0.54 16.72 10.82
C GLU A 103 -1.76 16.55 9.91
N ILE A 104 -2.86 17.16 10.34
CA ILE A 104 -4.17 17.05 9.71
C ILE A 104 -4.52 18.36 9.01
N VAL A 105 -4.85 18.28 7.73
CA VAL A 105 -5.15 19.46 6.90
C VAL A 105 -6.35 20.22 7.49
N PRO A 106 -6.26 21.55 7.72
CA PRO A 106 -7.37 22.32 8.23
C PRO A 106 -8.53 22.34 7.23
N SER A 107 -9.73 22.73 7.67
CA SER A 107 -10.84 23.00 6.75
C SER A 107 -10.77 24.43 6.20
N VAL A 108 -11.30 24.64 4.99
CA VAL A 108 -11.45 25.99 4.39
C VAL A 108 -12.21 26.92 5.33
N ALA A 109 -13.30 26.42 5.93
CA ALA A 109 -14.12 27.19 6.87
C ALA A 109 -13.33 27.63 8.11
N ALA A 110 -12.51 26.74 8.68
CA ALA A 110 -11.70 27.04 9.86
C ALA A 110 -10.63 28.09 9.55
N LEU A 111 -9.94 27.99 8.40
CA LEU A 111 -8.98 29.00 7.95
C LEU A 111 -9.61 30.38 7.76
N VAL A 112 -10.78 30.44 7.12
CA VAL A 112 -11.53 31.68 6.89
C VAL A 112 -11.98 32.31 8.22
N ALA A 113 -12.44 31.48 9.17
CA ALA A 113 -12.85 31.95 10.48
C ALA A 113 -11.67 32.44 11.35
N HIS A 114 -10.49 31.83 11.20
CA HIS A 114 -9.34 32.11 12.04
C HIS A 114 -8.87 33.57 11.95
N ALA A 115 -8.38 34.13 13.07
CA ALA A 115 -8.06 35.55 13.19
C ALA A 115 -6.93 36.02 12.26
N LYS A 116 -5.96 35.14 11.97
CA LYS A 116 -4.74 35.48 11.21
C LYS A 116 -4.71 34.94 9.78
N HIS A 117 -5.50 33.91 9.46
CA HIS A 117 -5.54 33.35 8.10
C HIS A 117 -6.58 34.06 7.23
N LYS A 118 -7.84 34.18 7.70
CA LYS A 118 -8.93 34.93 7.05
C LYS A 118 -9.33 34.51 5.63
N ALA A 119 -8.60 33.58 5.02
CA ALA A 119 -8.85 33.01 3.71
C ALA A 119 -8.09 31.67 3.59
N ASP A 120 -8.57 30.81 2.68
CA ASP A 120 -7.80 29.66 2.22
C ASP A 120 -6.84 30.09 1.10
N VAL A 121 -5.69 30.62 1.48
CA VAL A 121 -4.66 31.04 0.52
C VAL A 121 -3.80 29.87 0.03
N TYR A 122 -3.87 28.72 0.69
CA TYR A 122 -3.08 27.53 0.36
C TYR A 122 -3.82 26.58 -0.59
N GLY A 123 -5.14 26.72 -0.70
CA GLY A 123 -5.99 25.79 -1.45
C GLY A 123 -6.11 24.45 -0.75
N VAL A 124 -6.38 24.45 0.57
CA VAL A 124 -6.56 23.23 1.40
C VAL A 124 -7.77 22.40 0.99
N TRP A 125 -8.70 22.98 0.23
CA TRP A 125 -9.79 22.24 -0.41
C TRP A 125 -9.28 21.09 -1.28
N ARG A 126 -8.09 21.24 -1.90
CA ARG A 126 -7.51 20.26 -2.82
C ARG A 126 -7.18 18.93 -2.15
N ALA A 127 -6.88 18.91 -0.84
CA ALA A 127 -6.70 17.66 -0.10
C ALA A 127 -7.96 16.78 -0.07
N ARG A 128 -9.14 17.39 -0.28
CA ARG A 128 -10.46 16.75 -0.26
C ARG A 128 -11.10 16.70 -1.66
N PHE A 129 -10.24 16.69 -2.69
CA PHE A 129 -10.60 16.52 -4.08
C PHE A 129 -9.79 15.35 -4.66
N SER A 130 -10.48 14.32 -5.16
CA SER A 130 -9.86 13.10 -5.69
C SER A 130 -8.90 13.34 -6.87
N GLY A 131 -9.11 14.41 -7.65
CA GLY A 131 -8.22 14.78 -8.74
C GLY A 131 -6.88 15.40 -8.30
N PHE A 132 -6.73 15.75 -7.02
CA PHE A 132 -5.47 16.25 -6.46
C PHE A 132 -4.89 15.31 -5.39
N ASN A 133 -5.73 14.82 -4.47
CA ASN A 133 -5.38 13.76 -3.52
C ASN A 133 -5.99 12.44 -3.99
N ALA A 134 -5.16 11.56 -4.55
CA ALA A 134 -5.61 10.29 -5.11
C ALA A 134 -6.21 9.33 -4.07
N MET A 135 -5.91 9.53 -2.78
CA MET A 135 -6.51 8.74 -1.69
C MET A 135 -7.90 9.22 -1.29
N TYR A 136 -8.27 10.47 -1.62
CA TYR A 136 -9.54 11.01 -1.19
C TYR A 136 -10.72 10.40 -1.97
N TYR A 137 -11.90 10.41 -1.33
CA TYR A 137 -13.13 9.91 -1.90
C TYR A 137 -13.37 10.44 -3.33
N ASN A 138 -13.52 9.51 -4.27
CA ASN A 138 -13.89 9.81 -5.65
C ASN A 138 -15.36 9.42 -5.88
N PRO A 139 -16.28 10.39 -6.03
CA PRO A 139 -17.70 10.11 -6.24
C PRO A 139 -17.98 9.37 -7.56
N GLU A 140 -17.03 9.30 -8.49
CA GLU A 140 -17.17 8.54 -9.74
C GLU A 140 -16.81 7.05 -9.61
N VAL A 141 -16.36 6.59 -8.43
CA VAL A 141 -15.89 5.21 -8.19
C VAL A 141 -16.78 4.49 -7.19
N THR A 142 -17.11 3.23 -7.47
CA THR A 142 -17.75 2.31 -6.52
C THR A 142 -16.70 1.67 -5.61
N TYR A 143 -16.83 1.86 -4.30
CA TYR A 143 -15.98 1.27 -3.28
C TYR A 143 -16.65 0.03 -2.68
N THR A 144 -16.02 -1.12 -2.88
CA THR A 144 -16.55 -2.42 -2.40
C THR A 144 -15.82 -2.89 -1.14
N PRO A 145 -16.45 -3.71 -0.29
CA PRO A 145 -15.78 -4.33 0.85
C PRO A 145 -14.54 -5.14 0.45
N TRP A 146 -13.62 -5.33 1.42
CA TRP A 146 -12.49 -6.26 1.27
C TRP A 146 -12.97 -7.70 1.00
N ALA A 147 -12.08 -8.53 0.46
CA ALA A 147 -12.40 -9.93 0.19
C ALA A 147 -12.04 -10.83 1.39
N GLY A 148 -12.78 -11.90 1.61
CA GLY A 148 -12.54 -12.84 2.72
C GLY A 148 -13.34 -12.48 3.96
N VAL A 149 -12.70 -12.58 5.12
CA VAL A 149 -13.35 -12.48 6.44
C VAL A 149 -12.43 -11.74 7.42
N ASN A 150 -13.01 -11.17 8.47
CA ASN A 150 -12.29 -10.50 9.57
C ASN A 150 -11.68 -11.50 10.56
N GLU A 151 -11.09 -11.01 11.65
CA GLU A 151 -10.36 -11.86 12.61
C GLU A 151 -11.22 -12.96 13.26
N VAL A 152 -12.51 -12.71 13.50
CA VAL A 152 -13.47 -13.71 14.02
C VAL A 152 -14.13 -14.58 12.94
N GLY A 153 -13.82 -14.33 11.65
CA GLY A 153 -14.32 -15.11 10.54
C GLY A 153 -15.66 -14.63 9.95
N ALA A 154 -16.10 -13.42 10.26
CA ALA A 154 -17.25 -12.78 9.63
C ALA A 154 -16.87 -12.21 8.24
N PRO A 155 -17.68 -12.40 7.19
CA PRO A 155 -17.40 -11.84 5.88
C PRO A 155 -17.55 -10.32 5.88
N TYR A 156 -16.65 -9.63 5.17
CA TYR A 156 -16.74 -8.19 4.99
C TYR A 156 -18.00 -7.81 4.20
N GLY A 157 -18.70 -6.79 4.68
CA GLY A 157 -19.95 -6.31 4.11
C GLY A 157 -19.95 -4.79 3.95
N ASN A 158 -21.08 -4.25 3.54
CA ASN A 158 -21.29 -2.80 3.55
C ASN A 158 -21.17 -2.26 4.98
N VAL A 159 -20.48 -1.13 5.12
CA VAL A 159 -20.23 -0.47 6.41
C VAL A 159 -21.47 0.30 6.86
N ASP A 160 -21.82 0.21 8.15
CA ASP A 160 -22.81 1.10 8.76
C ASP A 160 -22.21 2.52 8.87
N PRO A 161 -22.81 3.55 8.25
CA PRO A 161 -22.27 4.91 8.30
C PRO A 161 -22.17 5.52 9.71
N THR A 162 -22.93 5.01 10.68
CA THR A 162 -22.93 5.51 12.07
C THR A 162 -21.87 4.84 12.96
N GLU A 163 -21.34 3.69 12.52
CA GLU A 163 -20.38 2.86 13.25
C GLU A 163 -19.29 2.36 12.29
N ALA A 164 -18.68 3.29 11.53
CA ALA A 164 -17.73 2.94 10.48
C ALA A 164 -16.37 2.56 11.10
N PRO A 165 -15.91 1.29 11.01
CA PRO A 165 -14.66 0.87 11.65
C PRO A 165 -13.45 1.52 10.97
N LEU A 166 -12.42 1.86 11.76
CA LEU A 166 -11.14 2.34 11.24
C LEU A 166 -10.31 1.21 10.64
N ASP A 167 -10.23 0.07 11.33
CA ASP A 167 -9.67 -1.17 10.80
C ASP A 167 -10.76 -2.26 10.75
N PRO A 168 -11.30 -2.59 9.56
CA PRO A 168 -12.31 -3.62 9.39
C PRO A 168 -11.89 -5.03 9.80
N TYR A 169 -10.58 -5.31 9.90
CA TYR A 169 -10.09 -6.65 10.28
C TYR A 169 -10.34 -6.97 11.75
N LEU A 170 -10.32 -5.94 12.60
CA LEU A 170 -10.48 -6.09 14.04
C LEU A 170 -11.95 -6.37 14.41
N ASP A 171 -12.12 -7.18 15.43
CA ASP A 171 -13.39 -7.45 16.09
C ASP A 171 -13.73 -6.33 17.07
N GLU A 172 -15.02 -6.11 17.33
CA GLU A 172 -15.50 -5.06 18.23
C GLU A 172 -15.01 -5.23 19.69
N ASP A 173 -14.69 -6.46 20.09
CA ASP A 173 -14.13 -6.76 21.41
C ASP A 173 -12.60 -6.52 21.50
N ASN A 174 -11.95 -6.07 20.41
CA ASN A 174 -10.52 -5.78 20.38
C ASN A 174 -10.20 -4.43 21.04
N ASP A 175 -9.18 -4.38 21.90
CA ASP A 175 -8.78 -3.15 22.61
C ASP A 175 -8.35 -2.01 21.66
N ASP A 176 -7.90 -2.35 20.45
CA ASP A 176 -7.49 -1.40 19.40
C ASP A 176 -8.63 -1.07 18.43
N TYR A 177 -9.82 -1.68 18.57
CA TYR A 177 -10.98 -1.36 17.73
C TYR A 177 -11.43 0.08 17.94
N ARG A 178 -11.66 0.78 16.82
CA ARG A 178 -12.12 2.17 16.77
C ARG A 178 -13.11 2.31 15.63
N GLU A 179 -14.10 3.16 15.81
CA GLU A 179 -15.13 3.44 14.81
C GLU A 179 -15.49 4.93 14.77
N ALA A 180 -16.19 5.31 13.71
CA ALA A 180 -16.53 6.68 13.40
C ALA A 180 -17.99 6.80 12.96
N ASP A 181 -18.69 7.78 13.53
CA ASP A 181 -20.01 8.17 13.05
C ASP A 181 -19.88 9.21 11.92
N LEU A 182 -20.02 8.76 10.68
CA LEU A 182 -19.85 9.59 9.49
C LEU A 182 -21.05 10.52 9.23
N GLU A 183 -22.14 10.36 9.96
CA GLU A 183 -23.33 11.22 9.91
C GLU A 183 -23.29 12.35 10.95
N ASN A 184 -22.26 12.39 11.79
CA ASN A 184 -22.05 13.44 12.79
C ASN A 184 -20.82 14.29 12.51
N ASP A 185 -20.79 15.48 13.11
CA ASP A 185 -19.69 16.43 12.92
C ASP A 185 -18.45 16.00 13.71
N PHE A 186 -17.29 16.06 13.05
CA PHE A 186 -15.98 15.88 13.66
C PHE A 186 -15.40 17.19 14.17
N GLU A 187 -14.51 17.05 15.16
CA GLU A 187 -13.72 18.13 15.73
C GLU A 187 -12.25 17.69 15.87
N TRP A 188 -11.34 18.58 15.52
CA TRP A 188 -9.90 18.36 15.72
C TRP A 188 -9.12 19.67 15.73
N ILE A 189 -7.86 19.59 16.13
CA ILE A 189 -6.89 20.69 15.99
C ILE A 189 -5.98 20.38 14.80
N SER A 190 -5.90 21.32 13.86
CA SER A 190 -4.90 21.32 12.81
C SER A 190 -3.68 22.07 13.32
N ASP A 191 -2.66 21.32 13.67
CA ASP A 191 -1.46 21.87 14.28
C ASP A 191 -0.55 22.58 13.28
N ASP A 192 0.20 23.54 13.81
CA ASP A 192 1.36 24.14 13.16
C ASP A 192 1.08 24.81 11.79
N VAL A 193 -0.16 25.24 11.52
CA VAL A 193 -0.57 25.89 10.27
C VAL A 193 0.26 27.17 10.04
N PRO A 194 1.15 27.21 9.03
CA PRO A 194 2.06 28.34 8.84
C PRO A 194 1.29 29.60 8.48
N ARG A 195 1.58 30.73 9.13
CA ARG A 195 0.90 31.99 8.79
C ARG A 195 1.30 32.49 7.39
N PRO A 196 0.36 33.00 6.58
CA PRO A 196 0.65 33.27 5.17
C PRO A 196 1.43 34.57 4.95
N PHE A 197 1.23 35.57 5.82
CA PHE A 197 1.76 36.92 5.62
C PHE A 197 2.69 37.41 6.73
N GLU A 198 2.97 36.57 7.73
CA GLU A 198 3.83 36.90 8.87
C GLU A 198 4.51 35.65 9.42
N SER A 199 5.54 35.85 10.25
CA SER A 199 6.24 34.73 10.88
C SER A 199 5.38 34.02 11.92
N GLY A 200 5.43 32.68 11.88
CA GLY A 200 4.85 31.82 12.91
C GLY A 200 3.92 30.78 12.30
N SER A 201 3.39 29.93 13.18
CA SER A 201 2.28 29.03 12.92
C SER A 201 1.16 29.31 13.92
N ASP A 202 -0.03 28.81 13.65
CA ASP A 202 -1.13 28.74 14.60
C ASP A 202 -1.73 27.32 14.58
N ASP A 203 -2.21 26.87 15.73
CA ASP A 203 -3.02 25.66 15.83
C ASP A 203 -4.48 26.06 15.59
N ILE A 204 -5.12 25.44 14.61
CA ILE A 204 -6.45 25.81 14.12
C ILE A 204 -7.47 24.76 14.54
N LEU A 205 -8.37 25.15 15.43
CA LEU A 205 -9.53 24.35 15.80
C LEU A 205 -10.50 24.24 14.62
N VAL A 206 -10.74 23.01 14.17
CA VAL A 206 -11.76 22.66 13.18
C VAL A 206 -12.96 22.06 13.93
N GLN A 207 -14.12 22.68 13.77
CA GLN A 207 -15.37 22.30 14.43
C GLN A 207 -16.54 22.27 13.44
N ASN A 208 -17.61 21.56 13.80
CA ASN A 208 -18.80 21.38 12.97
C ASN A 208 -18.45 20.84 11.58
N TYR A 209 -17.48 19.92 11.52
CA TYR A 209 -17.02 19.35 10.26
C TYR A 209 -17.70 18.02 9.99
N TYR A 210 -18.73 18.04 9.18
CA TYR A 210 -19.35 16.83 8.62
C TYR A 210 -18.38 16.04 7.71
N PRO A 211 -17.97 14.80 8.03
CA PRO A 211 -16.86 14.12 7.34
C PRO A 211 -17.21 13.68 5.92
N ALA A 212 -18.45 13.27 5.67
CA ALA A 212 -18.94 12.85 4.37
C ALA A 212 -19.09 14.05 3.42
N ARG A 213 -17.97 14.46 2.82
CA ARG A 213 -17.88 15.59 1.90
C ARG A 213 -16.78 15.43 0.87
N TYR A 214 -16.87 16.18 -0.22
CA TYR A 214 -15.81 16.30 -1.22
C TYR A 214 -15.91 17.64 -1.96
N TYR A 215 -14.87 17.98 -2.72
CA TYR A 215 -14.89 19.15 -3.60
C TYR A 215 -15.00 18.74 -5.07
N LEU A 216 -15.80 19.51 -5.81
CA LEU A 216 -15.76 19.54 -7.28
C LEU A 216 -14.86 20.69 -7.73
N TRP A 217 -14.06 20.45 -8.77
CA TRP A 217 -13.11 21.42 -9.32
C TRP A 217 -13.57 21.95 -10.68
N THR A 218 -13.30 23.22 -10.93
CA THR A 218 -13.39 23.84 -12.26
C THR A 218 -12.09 24.56 -12.56
N ASP A 219 -11.39 24.09 -13.60
CA ASP A 219 -10.17 24.72 -14.11
C ASP A 219 -10.46 26.15 -14.57
N THR A 220 -10.07 27.14 -13.77
CA THR A 220 -10.46 28.54 -13.97
C THR A 220 -9.55 29.24 -14.99
N ASN A 221 -8.31 28.77 -15.11
CA ASN A 221 -7.32 29.36 -16.01
C ASN A 221 -7.02 28.49 -17.24
N THR A 222 -7.67 27.32 -17.35
CA THR A 222 -7.59 26.36 -18.47
C THR A 222 -6.21 25.75 -18.70
N ASN A 223 -5.39 25.64 -17.64
CA ASN A 223 -4.03 25.09 -17.72
C ASN A 223 -3.96 23.56 -17.49
N GLY A 224 -5.07 22.92 -17.11
CA GLY A 224 -5.15 21.50 -16.78
C GLY A 224 -4.50 21.10 -15.46
N LEU A 225 -4.22 22.06 -14.57
CA LEU A 225 -3.61 21.86 -13.26
C LEU A 225 -4.57 22.32 -12.16
N VAL A 226 -4.59 21.62 -11.03
CA VAL A 226 -5.45 21.97 -9.90
C VAL A 226 -4.76 23.04 -9.05
N ASP A 227 -5.09 24.30 -9.32
CA ASP A 227 -4.50 25.45 -8.64
C ASP A 227 -5.24 25.78 -7.34
N ALA A 228 -4.51 26.33 -6.35
CA ALA A 228 -5.09 26.74 -5.08
C ALA A 228 -6.26 27.73 -5.25
N THR A 229 -6.17 28.57 -6.28
CA THR A 229 -7.13 29.65 -6.58
C THR A 229 -8.27 29.23 -7.50
N ASP A 230 -8.29 27.99 -7.98
CA ASP A 230 -9.34 27.53 -8.88
C ASP A 230 -10.71 27.55 -8.20
N ALA A 231 -11.73 27.80 -9.03
CA ALA A 231 -13.12 27.65 -8.64
C ALA A 231 -13.39 26.20 -8.21
N HIS A 232 -14.05 26.07 -7.07
CA HIS A 232 -14.40 24.79 -6.47
C HIS A 232 -15.75 24.89 -5.76
N THR A 233 -16.44 23.76 -5.68
CA THR A 233 -17.73 23.64 -5.01
C THR A 233 -17.65 22.55 -3.96
N LEU A 234 -17.96 22.88 -2.71
CA LEU A 234 -18.11 21.90 -1.63
C LEU A 234 -19.43 21.14 -1.83
N VAL A 235 -19.36 19.81 -1.76
CA VAL A 235 -20.50 18.92 -1.67
C VAL A 235 -20.43 18.19 -0.33
N GLU A 236 -21.46 18.35 0.50
CA GLU A 236 -21.66 17.53 1.70
C GLU A 236 -22.71 16.47 1.39
N ILE A 237 -22.44 15.20 1.72
CA ILE A 237 -23.33 14.08 1.47
C ILE A 237 -24.40 14.07 2.58
N ARG A 238 -25.42 14.92 2.45
CA ARG A 238 -26.56 15.02 3.36
C ARG A 238 -27.86 14.65 2.65
N SER A 239 -28.84 14.13 3.38
CA SER A 239 -30.16 13.82 2.81
C SER A 239 -30.83 15.01 2.12
N SER A 240 -30.59 16.24 2.59
CA SER A 240 -31.11 17.47 1.98
C SER A 240 -30.45 17.89 0.66
N ASN A 241 -29.29 17.29 0.32
CA ASN A 241 -28.48 17.67 -0.84
C ASN A 241 -28.63 16.69 -2.01
N GLU A 242 -29.47 15.67 -1.87
CA GLU A 242 -29.73 14.71 -2.94
C GLU A 242 -30.48 15.36 -4.13
N PRO A 243 -30.31 14.85 -5.36
CA PRO A 243 -29.45 13.72 -5.75
C PRO A 243 -27.99 14.12 -6.02
N TYR A 244 -27.08 13.17 -5.90
CA TYR A 244 -25.64 13.34 -6.21
C TYR A 244 -25.38 13.02 -7.67
N VAL A 245 -25.06 14.03 -8.48
CA VAL A 245 -24.89 13.88 -9.92
C VAL A 245 -23.45 13.54 -10.27
N HIS A 246 -23.28 12.53 -11.14
CA HIS A 246 -22.00 12.01 -11.61
C HIS A 246 -21.87 12.18 -13.13
N THR A 247 -20.64 12.08 -13.63
CA THR A 247 -20.30 12.34 -15.04
C THR A 247 -20.12 11.07 -15.86
N SER A 248 -19.69 9.97 -15.24
CA SER A 248 -19.39 8.70 -15.91
C SER A 248 -20.62 7.80 -16.08
N GLY A 249 -21.49 7.76 -15.07
CA GLY A 249 -22.55 6.75 -14.97
C GLY A 249 -22.03 5.34 -14.67
N ASP A 250 -20.77 5.22 -14.24
CA ASP A 250 -20.09 3.93 -14.02
C ASP A 250 -20.33 3.35 -12.59
N ARG A 251 -21.04 4.09 -11.74
CA ARG A 251 -21.40 3.69 -10.38
C ARG A 251 -22.44 2.56 -10.39
N ALA A 252 -21.95 1.32 -10.35
CA ALA A 252 -22.78 0.12 -10.39
C ALA A 252 -23.73 0.02 -9.19
N ASP A 253 -23.32 0.53 -8.04
CA ASP A 253 -24.11 0.63 -6.81
C ASP A 253 -25.30 1.59 -6.92
N CYS A 254 -25.25 2.54 -7.86
CA CYS A 254 -26.37 3.43 -8.20
C CYS A 254 -27.11 2.99 -9.47
N GLY A 255 -27.03 1.70 -9.81
CA GLY A 255 -27.65 1.15 -11.02
C GLY A 255 -27.07 1.68 -12.34
N ASN A 256 -25.83 2.19 -12.33
CA ASN A 256 -25.19 2.88 -13.45
C ASN A 256 -25.96 4.13 -13.91
N ALA A 257 -26.58 4.84 -12.95
CA ALA A 257 -27.23 6.11 -13.20
C ALA A 257 -26.23 7.27 -13.12
N LEU A 258 -26.57 8.38 -13.77
CA LEU A 258 -25.84 9.65 -13.63
C LEU A 258 -26.16 10.36 -12.30
N ALA A 259 -26.95 9.74 -11.42
CA ALA A 259 -27.32 10.33 -10.14
C ALA A 259 -27.57 9.24 -9.08
N CYS A 260 -26.97 9.40 -7.90
CA CYS A 260 -27.18 8.53 -6.73
C CYS A 260 -28.09 9.21 -5.70
N THR A 261 -28.84 8.42 -4.92
CA THR A 261 -29.56 8.90 -3.73
C THR A 261 -28.61 9.21 -2.58
N TYR A 262 -29.11 9.83 -1.51
CA TYR A 262 -28.34 9.98 -0.28
C TYR A 262 -27.84 8.64 0.29
N GLU A 263 -28.70 7.64 0.34
CA GLU A 263 -28.39 6.33 0.91
C GLU A 263 -27.28 5.62 0.11
N GLU A 264 -27.34 5.70 -1.23
CA GLU A 264 -26.33 5.13 -2.12
C GLU A 264 -24.97 5.83 -1.98
N GLU A 265 -24.96 7.18 -1.97
CA GLU A 265 -23.73 7.95 -1.87
C GLU A 265 -23.08 7.86 -0.48
N MET A 266 -23.89 7.87 0.58
CA MET A 266 -23.40 7.69 1.95
C MET A 266 -22.82 6.29 2.17
N GLN A 267 -23.48 5.24 1.65
CA GLN A 267 -22.96 3.87 1.74
C GLN A 267 -21.61 3.73 1.03
N ASN A 268 -21.45 4.36 -0.14
CA ASN A 268 -20.20 4.34 -0.89
C ASN A 268 -19.09 5.13 -0.16
N PHE A 269 -19.43 6.26 0.46
CA PHE A 269 -18.51 7.01 1.31
C PHE A 269 -18.07 6.21 2.54
N ALA A 270 -18.98 5.53 3.22
CA ALA A 270 -18.66 4.67 4.37
C ALA A 270 -17.76 3.50 3.97
N ASN A 271 -18.01 2.87 2.83
CA ASN A 271 -17.13 1.83 2.29
C ASN A 271 -15.75 2.39 1.93
N TRP A 272 -15.66 3.55 1.28
CA TRP A 272 -14.38 4.22 1.04
C TRP A 272 -13.63 4.50 2.33
N PHE A 273 -14.33 5.03 3.33
CA PHE A 273 -13.78 5.35 4.63
C PHE A 273 -13.14 4.09 5.22
N SER A 274 -13.90 3.06 5.56
CA SER A 274 -13.31 1.90 6.26
C SER A 274 -12.35 1.07 5.40
N TYR A 275 -12.55 0.96 4.08
CA TYR A 275 -11.78 0.03 3.24
C TYR A 275 -10.68 0.65 2.35
N TYR A 276 -10.61 1.98 2.20
CA TYR A 276 -9.76 2.64 1.20
C TYR A 276 -9.10 3.96 1.62
N HIS A 277 -9.52 4.61 2.70
CA HIS A 277 -9.10 6.00 2.99
C HIS A 277 -7.61 6.18 3.32
N ARG A 278 -6.87 5.08 3.49
CA ARG A 278 -5.43 5.04 3.79
C ARG A 278 -4.69 4.24 2.72
N ARG A 279 -3.42 4.57 2.50
CA ARG A 279 -2.58 3.89 1.48
C ARG A 279 -2.53 2.39 1.74
N GLU A 280 -2.35 2.00 3.01
CA GLU A 280 -2.38 0.61 3.46
C GLU A 280 -3.72 -0.07 3.16
N HIS A 281 -4.84 0.63 3.37
CA HIS A 281 -6.18 0.07 3.14
C HIS A 281 -6.44 -0.20 1.65
N ALA A 282 -6.04 0.74 0.79
CA ALA A 282 -6.10 0.56 -0.65
C ALA A 282 -5.20 -0.62 -1.11
N ALA A 283 -4.00 -0.75 -0.54
CA ALA A 283 -3.08 -1.87 -0.80
C ALA A 283 -3.66 -3.22 -0.33
N LYS A 284 -4.14 -3.30 0.93
CA LYS A 284 -4.84 -4.46 1.52
C LYS A 284 -6.00 -4.91 0.64
N ASN A 285 -6.82 -3.97 0.17
CA ASN A 285 -7.93 -4.30 -0.72
C ASN A 285 -7.46 -4.88 -2.07
N ALA A 286 -6.45 -4.27 -2.70
CA ALA A 286 -5.95 -4.71 -4.00
C ALA A 286 -5.33 -6.11 -3.94
N ILE A 287 -4.43 -6.33 -2.97
CA ILE A 287 -3.78 -7.63 -2.73
C ILE A 287 -4.80 -8.67 -2.28
N GLY A 288 -5.74 -8.29 -1.40
CA GLY A 288 -6.78 -9.16 -0.87
C GLY A 288 -7.74 -9.66 -1.95
N LYS A 289 -8.21 -8.77 -2.84
CA LYS A 289 -9.06 -9.15 -3.99
C LYS A 289 -8.34 -10.10 -4.95
N PHE A 290 -7.08 -9.81 -5.29
CA PHE A 290 -6.28 -10.70 -6.12
C PHE A 290 -6.14 -12.07 -5.46
N SER A 291 -5.72 -12.10 -4.19
CA SER A 291 -5.44 -13.33 -3.44
C SER A 291 -6.70 -14.18 -3.24
N ALA A 292 -7.85 -13.55 -2.98
CA ALA A 292 -9.12 -14.24 -2.87
C ALA A 292 -9.55 -14.91 -4.18
N ALA A 293 -9.34 -14.23 -5.32
CA ALA A 293 -9.67 -14.74 -6.65
C ALA A 293 -8.63 -15.73 -7.23
N ALA A 294 -7.41 -15.74 -6.69
CA ALA A 294 -6.31 -16.55 -7.18
C ALA A 294 -6.58 -18.06 -7.06
N ASN A 295 -6.31 -18.80 -8.13
CA ASN A 295 -6.42 -20.26 -8.21
C ASN A 295 -5.28 -20.79 -9.08
N GLY A 296 -4.72 -21.97 -8.74
CA GLY A 296 -3.62 -22.57 -9.51
C GLY A 296 -2.29 -21.82 -9.39
N VAL A 297 -2.10 -21.12 -8.26
CA VAL A 297 -0.88 -20.38 -7.93
C VAL A 297 -0.51 -20.63 -6.47
N ARG A 298 0.76 -20.45 -6.14
CA ARG A 298 1.28 -20.50 -4.78
C ARG A 298 1.64 -19.09 -4.35
N LEU A 299 1.12 -18.66 -3.20
CA LEU A 299 1.31 -17.30 -2.73
C LEU A 299 2.08 -17.31 -1.41
N ALA A 300 2.95 -16.31 -1.23
CA ALA A 300 3.50 -15.88 0.04
C ALA A 300 3.15 -14.42 0.29
N TYR A 301 3.24 -14.03 1.55
CA TYR A 301 3.07 -12.67 2.00
C TYR A 301 4.16 -12.33 3.02
N GLY A 302 4.62 -11.10 3.00
CA GLY A 302 5.47 -10.56 4.05
C GLY A 302 5.52 -9.04 4.01
N THR A 303 6.07 -8.46 5.07
CA THR A 303 6.19 -7.00 5.23
C THR A 303 7.64 -6.57 5.48
N LEU A 304 7.89 -5.26 5.61
CA LEU A 304 9.25 -4.75 5.77
C LEU A 304 9.78 -4.93 7.20
N HIS A 305 8.90 -4.94 8.20
CA HIS A 305 9.29 -5.02 9.61
C HIS A 305 8.89 -6.31 10.34
N ASP A 306 8.00 -7.14 9.77
CA ASP A 306 7.41 -8.30 10.46
C ASP A 306 6.99 -8.00 11.91
N ASN A 307 6.36 -6.84 12.09
CA ASN A 307 6.01 -6.32 13.41
C ASN A 307 4.81 -7.04 14.03
N ASN A 308 4.00 -7.72 13.22
CA ASN A 308 2.73 -8.32 13.61
C ASN A 308 2.65 -9.84 13.38
N ASN A 309 3.81 -10.52 13.26
CA ASN A 309 3.91 -11.95 12.95
C ASN A 309 3.03 -12.34 11.75
N ASN A 310 3.11 -11.53 10.70
CA ASN A 310 2.23 -11.60 9.55
C ASN A 310 2.93 -12.15 8.29
N ILE A 311 4.11 -12.76 8.44
CA ILE A 311 4.78 -13.46 7.34
C ILE A 311 4.13 -14.82 7.06
N ILE A 312 3.90 -15.11 5.77
CA ILE A 312 3.27 -16.32 5.27
C ILE A 312 4.17 -16.93 4.19
N ASP A 313 4.68 -18.13 4.45
CA ASP A 313 5.49 -18.92 3.51
C ASP A 313 4.69 -19.34 2.26
N ILE A 314 5.39 -19.63 1.17
CA ILE A 314 4.78 -20.02 -0.11
C ILE A 314 3.99 -21.33 0.05
N ALA A 315 2.69 -21.25 -0.23
CA ALA A 315 1.81 -22.41 -0.24
C ALA A 315 0.79 -22.35 -1.39
N SER A 316 0.31 -23.51 -1.84
CA SER A 316 -0.78 -23.59 -2.83
C SER A 316 -2.08 -23.05 -2.24
N MET A 317 -2.79 -22.21 -3.01
CA MET A 317 -4.01 -21.56 -2.55
C MET A 317 -5.24 -22.45 -2.78
N ASN A 318 -5.98 -22.75 -1.71
CA ASN A 318 -7.28 -23.41 -1.81
C ASN A 318 -8.34 -22.44 -2.40
N PRO A 319 -9.46 -22.94 -2.95
CA PRO A 319 -10.46 -22.07 -3.58
C PRO A 319 -11.11 -21.07 -2.61
N ASP A 320 -11.44 -21.52 -1.40
CA ASP A 320 -12.20 -20.76 -0.40
C ASP A 320 -11.33 -19.72 0.36
N PRO A 321 -11.63 -18.40 0.27
CA PRO A 321 -10.89 -17.38 1.00
C PRO A 321 -11.08 -17.40 2.52
N ALA A 322 -12.09 -18.10 3.04
CA ALA A 322 -12.37 -18.16 4.47
C ALA A 322 -11.69 -19.33 5.20
N SER A 323 -10.96 -20.20 4.48
CA SER A 323 -10.26 -21.35 5.09
C SER A 323 -8.88 -21.62 4.50
N GLY A 324 -8.11 -22.49 5.16
CA GLY A 324 -6.84 -23.03 4.66
C GLY A 324 -5.73 -21.99 4.47
N ASN A 325 -4.86 -22.23 3.49
CA ASN A 325 -3.72 -21.37 3.19
C ASN A 325 -4.16 -19.98 2.71
N LYS A 326 -5.28 -19.91 1.98
CA LYS A 326 -5.81 -18.63 1.49
C LYS A 326 -6.29 -17.75 2.63
N ARG A 327 -6.97 -18.31 3.63
CA ARG A 327 -7.32 -17.59 4.86
C ARG A 327 -6.09 -17.10 5.61
N ALA A 328 -5.10 -17.96 5.82
CA ALA A 328 -3.87 -17.59 6.52
C ALA A 328 -3.14 -16.42 5.83
N LEU A 329 -3.12 -16.41 4.50
CA LEU A 329 -2.55 -15.32 3.73
C LEU A 329 -3.34 -14.01 3.86
N LEU A 330 -4.67 -14.07 3.78
CA LEU A 330 -5.53 -12.89 3.95
C LEU A 330 -5.46 -12.34 5.38
N ASP A 331 -5.39 -13.20 6.40
CA ASP A 331 -5.20 -12.78 7.80
C ASP A 331 -3.85 -12.08 8.00
N GLY A 332 -2.77 -12.61 7.41
CA GLY A 332 -1.46 -11.96 7.45
C GLY A 332 -1.51 -10.57 6.80
N LEU A 333 -2.13 -10.47 5.62
CA LEU A 333 -2.32 -9.20 4.94
C LEU A 333 -3.10 -8.19 5.80
N TYR A 334 -4.28 -8.58 6.30
CA TYR A 334 -5.19 -7.66 6.98
C TYR A 334 -4.72 -7.27 8.39
N ARG A 335 -3.93 -8.10 9.07
CA ARG A 335 -3.28 -7.78 10.36
C ARG A 335 -2.10 -6.82 10.24
N THR A 336 -1.67 -6.49 9.02
CA THR A 336 -0.57 -5.53 8.83
C THR A 336 -0.92 -4.21 9.50
N GLN A 337 0.06 -3.59 10.15
CA GLN A 337 -0.06 -2.24 10.69
C GLN A 337 1.19 -1.47 10.27
N SER A 338 0.94 -0.30 9.69
CA SER A 338 1.97 0.62 9.23
C SER A 338 2.76 1.23 10.40
N THR A 339 4.06 0.97 10.53
CA THR A 339 4.97 1.66 11.45
C THR A 339 6.43 1.52 11.02
N GLY A 340 7.29 2.44 11.45
CA GLY A 340 8.73 2.38 11.16
C GLY A 340 9.12 2.89 9.76
N GLY A 341 10.38 2.59 9.37
CA GLY A 341 10.98 3.05 8.11
C GLY A 341 10.61 2.20 6.89
N THR A 342 11.31 2.37 5.77
CA THR A 342 10.92 1.79 4.48
C THR A 342 12.10 1.04 3.85
N PRO A 343 12.61 -0.06 4.46
CA PRO A 343 13.81 -0.78 4.00
C PRO A 343 13.60 -1.66 2.75
N LEU A 344 12.78 -1.19 1.79
CA LEU A 344 12.27 -1.92 0.61
C LEU A 344 13.33 -2.74 -0.14
N ARG A 345 14.51 -2.18 -0.36
CA ARG A 345 15.59 -2.85 -1.11
C ARG A 345 16.07 -4.13 -0.44
N ARG A 346 16.16 -4.13 0.89
CA ARG A 346 16.61 -5.32 1.63
C ARG A 346 15.54 -6.40 1.61
N THR A 347 14.29 -6.03 1.82
CA THR A 347 13.18 -6.98 1.80
C THR A 347 12.99 -7.61 0.41
N LEU A 348 13.21 -6.84 -0.67
CA LEU A 348 13.25 -7.41 -2.03
C LEU A 348 14.40 -8.42 -2.19
N ALA A 349 15.58 -8.14 -1.62
CA ALA A 349 16.68 -9.08 -1.63
C ALA A 349 16.36 -10.36 -0.85
N GLU A 350 15.69 -10.25 0.30
CA GLU A 350 15.23 -11.43 1.07
C GLU A 350 14.25 -12.30 0.28
N ALA A 351 13.37 -11.71 -0.54
CA ALA A 351 12.50 -12.47 -1.43
C ALA A 351 13.30 -13.21 -2.51
N GLY A 352 14.36 -12.59 -3.04
CA GLY A 352 15.30 -13.23 -3.95
C GLY A 352 16.04 -14.41 -3.31
N ASP A 353 16.60 -14.20 -2.11
CA ASP A 353 17.27 -15.25 -1.34
C ASP A 353 16.33 -16.41 -1.01
N TYR A 354 15.05 -16.12 -0.75
CA TYR A 354 14.03 -17.13 -0.52
C TYR A 354 13.83 -18.00 -1.77
N TYR A 355 13.76 -17.41 -2.96
CA TYR A 355 13.68 -18.16 -4.21
C TYR A 355 14.95 -18.96 -4.54
N GLU A 356 16.12 -18.46 -4.14
CA GLU A 356 17.39 -19.21 -4.20
C GLU A 356 17.50 -20.33 -3.16
N CYS A 357 16.46 -20.56 -2.34
CA CYS A 357 16.50 -21.54 -1.26
C CYS A 357 17.74 -21.36 -0.36
N SER A 358 18.22 -20.12 -0.28
CA SER A 358 19.39 -19.72 0.45
C SER A 358 19.04 -19.56 1.93
N VAL A 359 20.03 -19.78 2.81
CA VAL A 359 19.92 -19.44 4.23
C VAL A 359 19.93 -17.92 4.49
N GLY A 360 19.96 -17.10 3.42
CA GLY A 360 19.96 -15.63 3.47
C GLY A 360 18.60 -15.00 3.76
N SER A 361 17.49 -15.67 3.42
CA SER A 361 16.14 -15.19 3.79
C SER A 361 15.92 -15.34 5.29
N SER A 362 15.61 -14.22 5.96
CA SER A 362 15.27 -14.21 7.39
C SER A 362 13.77 -14.12 7.64
N LEU A 363 13.03 -13.57 6.67
CA LEU A 363 11.58 -13.44 6.72
C LEU A 363 10.86 -14.76 6.43
N TRP A 364 11.13 -15.37 5.28
CA TRP A 364 10.49 -16.63 4.88
C TRP A 364 11.40 -17.83 5.13
N SER A 365 10.77 -18.97 5.40
CA SER A 365 11.46 -20.20 5.80
C SER A 365 11.41 -21.29 4.74
N GLY A 366 12.49 -22.08 4.65
CA GLY A 366 12.58 -23.23 3.76
C GLY A 366 12.84 -22.90 2.30
N CYS A 367 12.68 -23.89 1.43
CA CYS A 367 12.86 -23.77 -0.02
C CYS A 367 11.48 -23.76 -0.69
N PRO A 368 11.06 -22.65 -1.32
CA PRO A 368 9.75 -22.56 -1.95
C PRO A 368 9.70 -23.31 -3.28
N ILE A 369 10.84 -23.61 -3.89
CA ILE A 369 10.93 -24.31 -5.17
C ILE A 369 10.54 -25.78 -5.01
N LEU A 370 9.59 -26.24 -5.83
CA LEU A 370 9.16 -27.63 -5.79
C LEU A 370 10.28 -28.57 -6.29
N PRO A 371 10.27 -29.86 -5.92
CA PRO A 371 11.22 -30.82 -6.48
C PRO A 371 11.13 -30.88 -8.02
N ALA A 372 12.26 -31.14 -8.69
CA ALA A 372 12.30 -31.28 -10.16
C ALA A 372 11.29 -32.31 -10.70
N ALA A 373 11.03 -33.39 -9.94
CA ALA A 373 10.03 -34.41 -10.28
C ALA A 373 8.59 -33.86 -10.32
N SER A 374 8.33 -32.72 -9.67
CA SER A 374 7.05 -32.00 -9.65
C SER A 374 7.05 -30.78 -10.58
N GLY A 375 8.07 -30.61 -11.43
CA GLY A 375 8.18 -29.49 -12.38
C GLY A 375 8.92 -28.27 -11.84
N GLY A 376 9.59 -28.35 -10.68
CA GLY A 376 10.30 -27.22 -10.06
C GLY A 376 11.30 -26.50 -10.95
N ALA A 377 12.01 -27.23 -11.82
CA ALA A 377 12.96 -26.66 -12.79
C ALA A 377 12.30 -25.74 -13.84
N CYS A 378 10.97 -25.70 -13.90
CA CYS A 378 10.20 -24.81 -14.77
C CYS A 378 9.22 -23.94 -13.99
N GLN A 379 9.35 -23.87 -12.66
CA GLN A 379 8.47 -23.07 -11.81
C GLN A 379 8.81 -21.59 -11.96
N GLN A 380 7.81 -20.79 -12.33
CA GLN A 380 7.97 -19.35 -12.42
C GLN A 380 7.86 -18.72 -11.03
N ASN A 381 8.68 -17.71 -10.75
CA ASN A 381 8.72 -16.99 -9.48
C ASN A 381 8.50 -15.50 -9.74
N PHE A 382 7.64 -14.86 -8.94
CA PHE A 382 7.29 -13.44 -9.07
C PHE A 382 7.34 -12.76 -7.71
N ALA A 383 8.18 -11.75 -7.55
CA ALA A 383 8.11 -10.83 -6.42
C ALA A 383 7.24 -9.62 -6.79
N VAL A 384 6.23 -9.32 -5.98
CA VAL A 384 5.38 -8.14 -6.13
C VAL A 384 5.56 -7.25 -4.91
N LEU A 385 6.19 -6.10 -5.10
CA LEU A 385 6.42 -5.11 -4.06
C LEU A 385 5.34 -4.02 -4.12
N MET A 386 4.67 -3.76 -3.01
CA MET A 386 3.64 -2.71 -2.87
C MET A 386 4.11 -1.68 -1.85
N THR A 387 4.22 -0.41 -2.25
CA THR A 387 4.77 0.69 -1.43
C THR A 387 4.21 2.04 -1.87
N ASP A 388 4.29 3.05 -1.01
CA ASP A 388 4.03 4.45 -1.31
C ASP A 388 5.27 5.23 -1.84
N GLY A 389 6.42 4.55 -1.94
CA GLY A 389 7.52 4.92 -2.84
C GLY A 389 8.89 5.10 -2.15
N PHE A 390 9.03 6.07 -1.25
CA PHE A 390 10.35 6.49 -0.77
C PHE A 390 10.95 5.49 0.22
N TRP A 391 11.88 4.67 -0.28
CA TRP A 391 12.77 3.84 0.52
C TRP A 391 13.75 4.61 1.42
N ASN A 392 14.10 3.97 2.55
CA ASN A 392 15.20 4.36 3.43
C ASN A 392 15.90 3.09 3.97
N GLY A 393 16.75 3.22 4.98
CA GLY A 393 17.47 2.08 5.58
C GLY A 393 18.79 1.72 4.91
N SER A 394 19.37 0.60 5.34
CA SER A 394 20.73 0.20 4.99
C SER A 394 20.87 -0.37 3.58
N ASN A 395 22.13 -0.43 3.13
CA ASN A 395 22.50 -0.93 1.81
C ASN A 395 22.21 -2.44 1.67
N PRO A 396 21.52 -2.91 0.60
CA PRO A 396 21.32 -4.35 0.32
C PRO A 396 22.59 -5.10 -0.09
N GLY A 397 23.66 -4.42 -0.50
CA GLY A 397 24.97 -5.04 -0.76
C GLY A 397 25.11 -5.76 -2.10
N VAL A 398 24.20 -5.53 -3.05
CA VAL A 398 24.23 -6.14 -4.41
C VAL A 398 25.18 -5.43 -5.37
N SER A 399 25.65 -4.22 -5.05
CA SER A 399 26.41 -3.32 -5.94
C SER A 399 25.54 -2.73 -7.06
N ASN A 400 26.14 -2.25 -8.17
CA ASN A 400 25.36 -1.94 -9.37
C ASN A 400 25.41 -3.18 -10.26
N THR A 401 24.26 -3.80 -10.47
CA THR A 401 24.08 -5.05 -11.22
C THR A 401 23.20 -4.86 -12.45
N ASP A 402 22.87 -3.61 -12.80
CA ASP A 402 22.21 -3.25 -14.05
C ASP A 402 23.21 -2.76 -15.12
N ILE A 403 24.51 -2.70 -14.77
CA ILE A 403 25.63 -2.31 -15.64
C ILE A 403 26.82 -3.28 -15.60
N ASP A 404 26.83 -4.32 -14.74
CA ASP A 404 28.03 -5.09 -14.40
C ASP A 404 28.36 -6.24 -15.36
N GLY A 405 28.10 -6.09 -16.66
CA GLY A 405 28.43 -7.16 -17.58
C GLY A 405 27.98 -6.95 -19.01
N ALA A 406 28.23 -8.00 -19.81
CA ALA A 406 27.69 -8.15 -21.16
C ALA A 406 26.72 -9.34 -21.19
N GLY A 407 25.85 -9.44 -20.18
CA GLY A 407 24.65 -10.26 -20.18
C GLY A 407 23.62 -9.75 -21.19
N SER A 408 22.55 -10.51 -21.39
CA SER A 408 21.45 -10.08 -22.29
C SER A 408 20.49 -9.09 -21.64
N PHE A 409 20.71 -8.79 -20.35
CA PHE A 409 19.83 -7.99 -19.51
C PHE A 409 20.52 -6.75 -18.93
N ASP A 410 21.86 -6.71 -18.99
CA ASP A 410 22.69 -5.52 -18.77
C ASP A 410 22.49 -4.43 -19.84
N GLY A 411 22.55 -3.17 -19.41
CA GLY A 411 22.58 -2.01 -20.30
C GLY A 411 21.22 -1.33 -20.53
N PRO A 412 21.11 -0.41 -21.49
CA PRO A 412 19.85 0.29 -21.76
C PRO A 412 18.74 -0.70 -22.14
N PRO A 413 17.52 -0.55 -21.59
CA PRO A 413 16.99 0.66 -20.94
C PRO A 413 17.09 0.67 -19.41
N TYR A 414 17.71 -0.33 -18.77
CA TYR A 414 17.65 -0.51 -17.32
C TYR A 414 18.90 0.02 -16.59
N GLU A 415 20.04 0.18 -17.28
CA GLU A 415 21.28 0.68 -16.67
C GLU A 415 21.15 2.10 -16.10
N ASP A 416 21.77 2.32 -14.94
CA ASP A 416 22.12 3.65 -14.47
C ASP A 416 23.52 3.71 -13.80
N SER A 417 23.85 4.82 -13.14
CA SER A 417 25.17 5.01 -12.48
C SER A 417 25.14 4.90 -10.96
N VAL A 418 23.96 4.61 -10.40
CA VAL A 418 23.65 4.50 -8.99
C VAL A 418 23.74 3.02 -8.62
N SER A 419 24.34 2.71 -7.48
CA SER A 419 24.44 1.33 -7.02
C SER A 419 23.44 1.03 -5.92
N ASN A 420 23.06 -0.23 -5.81
CA ASN A 420 22.16 -0.76 -4.81
C ASN A 420 20.77 -0.12 -4.87
N THR A 421 20.21 0.11 -6.05
CA THR A 421 18.82 0.53 -6.26
C THR A 421 17.87 -0.67 -6.16
N LEU A 422 16.55 -0.45 -6.27
CA LEU A 422 15.61 -1.56 -6.45
C LEU A 422 15.82 -2.27 -7.79
N ALA A 423 16.24 -1.53 -8.84
CA ALA A 423 16.56 -2.09 -10.14
C ALA A 423 17.78 -3.02 -10.05
N ASP A 424 18.82 -2.60 -9.34
CA ASP A 424 19.99 -3.44 -9.07
C ASP A 424 19.58 -4.74 -8.37
N VAL A 425 18.83 -4.67 -7.26
CA VAL A 425 18.39 -5.87 -6.54
C VAL A 425 17.57 -6.80 -7.45
N ALA A 426 16.64 -6.25 -8.23
CA ALA A 426 15.86 -7.04 -9.17
C ALA A 426 16.76 -7.70 -10.24
N MET A 427 17.74 -6.98 -10.77
CA MET A 427 18.65 -7.51 -11.79
C MET A 427 19.59 -8.57 -11.23
N HIS A 428 20.10 -8.37 -10.01
CA HIS A 428 20.93 -9.33 -9.31
C HIS A 428 20.29 -10.74 -9.32
N TYR A 429 19.03 -10.87 -8.92
CA TYR A 429 18.35 -12.18 -8.89
C TYR A 429 17.82 -12.62 -10.25
N TYR A 430 17.49 -11.69 -11.16
CA TYR A 430 16.99 -12.04 -12.48
C TYR A 430 18.06 -12.68 -13.37
N GLU A 431 19.31 -12.23 -13.26
CA GLU A 431 20.44 -12.78 -14.03
C GLU A 431 20.98 -14.09 -13.47
N ARG A 432 20.63 -14.41 -12.22
CA ARG A 432 21.08 -15.61 -11.53
C ARG A 432 20.13 -16.76 -11.81
N ASP A 433 20.71 -17.88 -12.20
CA ASP A 433 19.95 -19.11 -12.38
C ASP A 433 19.67 -19.73 -11.00
N LEU A 434 18.39 -19.85 -10.66
CA LEU A 434 17.91 -20.47 -9.42
C LEU A 434 18.12 -22.01 -9.44
N ASP A 435 18.56 -22.60 -10.56
CA ASP A 435 18.71 -24.05 -10.77
C ASP A 435 20.01 -24.64 -10.16
N THR A 436 20.73 -23.89 -9.29
CA THR A 436 21.98 -24.35 -8.65
C THR A 436 21.84 -24.88 -7.22
N VAL A 437 20.62 -25.02 -6.70
CA VAL A 437 20.34 -25.44 -5.31
C VAL A 437 19.91 -26.90 -5.18
#